data_AF-A0AAV2P476-F1
#
_entry.id   AF-A0AAV2P476-F1
#
_cell.length_a   1.000
_cell.length_b   1.000
_cell.length_c   1.000
_cell.angle_alpha   90.00
_cell.angle_beta   90.00
_cell.angle_gamma   90.00
#
_symmetry.space_group_name_H-M   'P 1'
#
loop_
_entity.id
_entity.type
_entity.pdbx_description
1 polymer ?
#
loop_
_entity_poly.entity_id
_entity_poly.type
_entity_poly.pdbx_seq_one_letter_code
_entity_poly.pdbx_strand_id
1 'polypeptide(L)'
;MAKNHKRSKRLKSEKAKIKLKAKKSINQLPKGLNVTDTSFKIKKILIREQLQHRDETEVLSTRKLNIKDLLTRLRHHNSTVREETLRQLKDILLRYPPKTLHSQLSSLLRSVAALSLDKEKDVRRDSLHALKLILGPISNEQLIPYREILISYLSCAMTHIDSRIKEDSLLFLDILVENCGSVLAKDSHKILPNFLGMICKLHSEIKPGRQLTTTLNSKSTSIKWRIKVLKRMANVFTSIVSYEKLCTSMRLRAHSTMVIEAKRYTKYVPIYSGSLTQIGKIDLDKDLSSEKNYTEENLSIEEFVKYVDLLMPLMFDIWLEVYPDERNENFTETIISSEAAALLKNIVEILESIIEYIDMLDRDDSGAEHIKKRQEDFSQIAFTEGCLEHNLALSRIHIWFTSLNSHNKQLSKPTKDYCISIMNYLNDAIENWCDSSALLQLTKLLRTLFLKASSVWYANCINLSHTLQLIVEASSRLPKQELQSQLSLIIGDIMLECNLNELHREEIFKNFVTTLPSLLLRPSIDDVTIRMIGQIVLRFKEWIRKELIAKHKAIIENAKKIDIVGSHNDKESRLTIYNLFYFMDSQVYY
;
A
#
# COMPACT_ATOMS: atom_id res chain seq x y z
N MET A 1 -101.28 -32.13 19.23
CA MET A 1 -101.50 -30.66 19.22
C MET A 1 -100.23 -29.78 19.20
N ALA A 2 -98.99 -30.31 19.05
CA ALA A 2 -97.76 -29.50 19.16
C ALA A 2 -97.26 -28.82 17.85
N LYS A 3 -97.74 -29.22 16.66
CA LYS A 3 -97.27 -28.67 15.37
C LYS A 3 -97.79 -27.25 15.08
N ASN A 4 -99.00 -26.90 15.55
CA ASN A 4 -99.59 -25.58 15.32
C ASN A 4 -98.95 -24.47 16.15
N HIS A 5 -98.44 -24.80 17.35
CA HIS A 5 -97.84 -23.81 18.25
C HIS A 5 -96.47 -23.32 17.75
N LYS A 6 -95.69 -24.20 17.10
CA LYS A 6 -94.44 -23.84 16.41
C LYS A 6 -94.70 -22.95 15.20
N ARG A 7 -95.72 -23.27 14.39
CA ARG A 7 -96.11 -22.48 13.21
C ARG A 7 -96.58 -21.08 13.59
N SER A 8 -97.41 -20.96 14.64
CA SER A 8 -97.87 -19.67 15.16
C SER A 8 -96.73 -18.81 15.74
N LYS A 9 -95.77 -19.41 16.46
CA LYS A 9 -94.58 -18.71 16.94
C LYS A 9 -93.71 -18.19 15.77
N ARG A 10 -93.56 -18.98 14.69
CA ARG A 10 -92.80 -18.61 13.50
C ARG A 10 -93.42 -17.42 12.77
N LEU A 11 -94.75 -17.44 12.59
CA LEU A 11 -95.51 -16.33 11.99
C LEU A 11 -95.45 -15.05 12.85
N LYS A 12 -95.43 -15.18 14.18
CA LYS A 12 -95.26 -14.04 15.10
C LYS A 12 -93.84 -13.47 15.07
N SER A 13 -92.81 -14.30 14.90
CA SER A 13 -91.42 -13.83 14.76
C SER A 13 -91.13 -13.21 13.40
N GLU A 14 -91.79 -13.66 12.32
CA GLU A 14 -91.63 -13.10 10.97
C GLU A 14 -92.13 -11.65 10.84
N LYS A 15 -93.05 -11.22 11.72
CA LYS A 15 -93.57 -9.84 11.77
C LYS A 15 -93.10 -9.05 13.00
N ALA A 16 -92.10 -9.54 13.72
CA ALA A 16 -91.61 -8.89 14.92
C ALA A 16 -90.90 -7.57 14.57
N LYS A 17 -91.53 -6.43 14.91
CA LYS A 17 -90.92 -5.11 14.79
C LYS A 17 -89.83 -4.94 15.84
N ILE A 18 -88.66 -4.44 15.44
CA ILE A 18 -87.56 -4.13 16.36
C ILE A 18 -88.03 -2.96 17.26
N LYS A 19 -87.92 -3.12 18.59
CA LYS A 19 -88.29 -2.07 19.55
C LYS A 19 -87.43 -0.81 19.30
N LEU A 20 -88.07 0.37 19.28
CA LEU A 20 -87.40 1.66 19.14
C LEU A 20 -86.36 1.84 20.27
N LYS A 21 -85.07 1.79 19.94
CA LYS A 21 -83.99 2.06 20.89
C LYS A 21 -83.66 3.55 20.81
N ALA A 22 -84.10 4.32 21.80
CA ALA A 22 -83.98 5.79 21.86
C ALA A 22 -82.54 6.35 21.96
N LYS A 23 -81.49 5.54 21.80
CA LYS A 23 -80.10 5.93 22.16
C LYS A 23 -79.02 5.64 21.12
N LYS A 24 -79.33 5.23 19.89
CA LYS A 24 -78.33 5.18 18.81
C LYS A 24 -78.87 5.81 17.52
N SER A 25 -78.10 6.77 17.04
CA SER A 25 -78.25 7.67 15.88
C SER A 25 -79.43 8.65 15.93
N ILE A 26 -79.15 9.80 16.55
CA ILE A 26 -79.83 11.08 16.34
C ILE A 26 -79.83 11.37 14.82
N ASN A 27 -81.03 11.58 14.27
CA ASN A 27 -81.37 12.07 12.92
C ASN A 27 -81.84 11.08 11.83
N GLN A 28 -81.90 9.75 12.04
CA GLN A 28 -82.53 8.87 11.03
C GLN A 28 -83.35 7.73 11.66
N LEU A 29 -84.66 7.67 11.33
CA LEU A 29 -85.53 6.53 11.65
C LEU A 29 -84.99 5.24 10.99
N PRO A 30 -85.18 4.05 11.60
CA PRO A 30 -84.81 2.79 10.97
C PRO A 30 -85.49 2.66 9.60
N LYS A 31 -84.70 2.33 8.56
CA LYS A 31 -85.21 2.15 7.19
C LYS A 31 -86.32 1.07 7.16
N GLY A 32 -87.31 1.26 6.29
CA GLY A 32 -88.42 0.32 6.14
C GLY A 32 -87.93 -1.10 5.82
N LEU A 33 -88.66 -2.12 6.28
CA LEU A 33 -88.30 -3.54 6.10
C LEU A 33 -88.23 -3.99 4.62
N ASN A 34 -88.77 -3.18 3.71
CA ASN A 34 -88.80 -3.39 2.27
C ASN A 34 -87.74 -2.57 1.51
N VAL A 35 -86.82 -1.90 2.22
CA VAL A 35 -85.74 -1.14 1.58
C VAL A 35 -84.62 -2.09 1.17
N THR A 36 -84.46 -2.28 -0.14
CA THR A 36 -83.30 -2.98 -0.70
C THR A 36 -82.05 -2.13 -0.52
N ASP A 37 -81.09 -2.63 0.27
CA ASP A 37 -79.81 -1.96 0.45
C ASP A 37 -78.91 -2.20 -0.78
N THR A 38 -78.70 -1.16 -1.57
CA THR A 38 -77.83 -1.18 -2.76
C THR A 38 -76.36 -0.90 -2.42
N SER A 39 -75.99 -0.79 -1.14
CA SER A 39 -74.61 -0.60 -0.72
C SER A 39 -73.82 -1.91 -0.76
N PHE A 40 -73.22 -2.20 -1.91
CA PHE A 40 -72.24 -3.28 -2.03
C PHE A 40 -70.82 -2.71 -2.01
N LYS A 41 -69.90 -3.38 -1.30
CA LYS A 41 -68.47 -3.04 -1.29
C LYS A 41 -67.72 -4.04 -2.15
N ILE A 42 -67.19 -3.60 -3.28
CA ILE A 42 -66.30 -4.40 -4.12
C ILE A 42 -64.87 -4.19 -3.63
N LYS A 43 -64.17 -5.27 -3.30
CA LYS A 43 -62.72 -5.26 -3.09
C LYS A 43 -62.05 -5.89 -4.32
N LYS A 44 -61.14 -5.14 -4.94
CA LYS A 44 -60.34 -5.66 -6.05
C LYS A 44 -59.42 -6.77 -5.53
N ILE A 45 -59.41 -7.93 -6.21
CA ILE A 45 -58.43 -8.97 -5.95
C ILE A 45 -57.09 -8.48 -6.51
N LEU A 46 -56.13 -8.23 -5.61
CA LEU A 46 -54.79 -7.81 -5.98
C LEU A 46 -53.94 -9.08 -6.16
N ILE A 47 -53.83 -9.53 -7.41
CA ILE A 47 -52.98 -10.65 -7.78
C ILE A 47 -51.53 -10.16 -7.67
N ARG A 48 -50.69 -10.94 -6.98
CA ARG A 48 -49.25 -10.66 -6.94
C ARG A 48 -48.71 -10.79 -8.36
N GLU A 49 -48.06 -9.75 -8.87
CA GLU A 49 -47.44 -9.77 -10.19
C GLU A 49 -46.32 -10.82 -10.19
N GLN A 50 -46.44 -11.85 -11.04
CA GLN A 50 -45.49 -12.97 -11.09
C GLN A 50 -44.47 -12.82 -12.22
N LEU A 51 -44.82 -12.16 -13.34
CA LEU A 51 -43.97 -11.95 -14.51
C LEU A 51 -44.35 -10.64 -15.19
N GLN A 52 -43.49 -9.63 -15.15
CA GLN A 52 -43.67 -8.36 -15.88
C GLN A 52 -43.10 -8.47 -17.31
N HIS A 53 -43.70 -7.73 -18.26
CA HIS A 53 -43.12 -7.47 -19.57
C HIS A 53 -41.90 -6.56 -19.36
N ARG A 54 -40.71 -6.96 -19.81
CA ARG A 54 -39.45 -6.23 -19.56
C ARG A 54 -38.99 -5.48 -20.80
N ASP A 55 -38.45 -4.28 -20.61
CA ASP A 55 -37.85 -3.47 -21.67
C ASP A 55 -36.55 -4.12 -22.19
N GLU A 56 -36.28 -4.01 -23.50
CA GLU A 56 -35.13 -4.64 -24.17
C GLU A 56 -33.76 -4.14 -23.69
N THR A 57 -33.72 -3.06 -22.91
CA THR A 57 -32.51 -2.41 -22.39
C THR A 57 -32.10 -2.86 -20.98
N GLU A 58 -32.88 -3.72 -20.31
CA GLU A 58 -32.52 -4.21 -18.97
C GLU A 58 -31.36 -5.22 -19.00
N VAL A 59 -30.43 -5.11 -18.04
CA VAL A 59 -29.38 -6.09 -17.82
C VAL A 59 -30.00 -7.35 -17.21
N LEU A 60 -30.06 -8.42 -18.00
CA LEU A 60 -30.72 -9.67 -17.64
C LEU A 60 -29.74 -10.85 -17.54
N SER A 61 -29.98 -11.74 -16.58
CA SER A 61 -29.29 -13.04 -16.52
C SER A 61 -29.72 -13.98 -17.64
N THR A 62 -29.03 -15.12 -17.78
CA THR A 62 -29.44 -16.25 -18.65
C THR A 62 -30.87 -16.74 -18.38
N ARG A 63 -31.42 -16.50 -17.18
CA ARG A 63 -32.80 -16.80 -16.79
C ARG A 63 -33.74 -15.58 -16.78
N LYS A 64 -33.35 -14.47 -17.42
CA LYS A 64 -34.11 -13.22 -17.50
C LYS A 64 -34.41 -12.57 -16.13
N LEU A 65 -33.49 -12.68 -15.18
CA LEU A 65 -33.60 -12.01 -13.88
C LEU A 65 -32.80 -10.71 -13.86
N ASN A 66 -33.40 -9.66 -13.29
CA ASN A 66 -32.72 -8.40 -13.02
C ASN A 66 -31.85 -8.55 -11.76
N ILE A 67 -30.81 -7.75 -11.65
CA ILE A 67 -29.90 -7.69 -10.50
C ILE A 67 -30.66 -7.54 -9.19
N LYS A 68 -31.71 -6.70 -9.11
CA LYS A 68 -32.52 -6.57 -7.88
C LYS A 68 -33.16 -7.91 -7.46
N ASP A 69 -33.69 -8.68 -8.42
CA ASP A 69 -34.26 -10.00 -8.16
C ASP A 69 -33.19 -10.98 -7.70
N LEU A 70 -32.00 -10.96 -8.31
CA LEU A 70 -30.86 -11.76 -7.91
C LEU A 70 -30.42 -11.44 -6.48
N LEU A 71 -30.30 -10.15 -6.13
CA LEU A 71 -29.91 -9.71 -4.78
C LEU A 71 -30.88 -10.22 -3.69
N THR A 72 -32.17 -10.33 -3.98
CA THR A 72 -33.13 -10.94 -3.04
C THR A 72 -32.90 -12.45 -2.89
N ARG A 73 -32.62 -13.16 -3.98
CA ARG A 73 -32.36 -14.61 -3.99
C ARG A 73 -31.04 -15.00 -3.34
N LEU A 74 -30.06 -14.10 -3.29
CA LEU A 74 -28.82 -14.30 -2.54
C LEU A 74 -29.06 -14.52 -1.04
N ARG A 75 -30.20 -14.08 -0.49
CA ARG A 75 -30.57 -14.26 0.93
C ARG A 75 -31.46 -15.48 1.17
N HIS A 76 -31.67 -16.33 0.16
CA HIS A 76 -32.54 -17.49 0.27
C HIS A 76 -31.96 -18.52 1.25
N HIS A 77 -32.82 -19.23 2.00
CA HIS A 77 -32.39 -20.21 3.00
C HIS A 77 -31.68 -21.43 2.38
N ASN A 78 -32.04 -21.77 1.14
CA ASN A 78 -31.41 -22.86 0.40
C ASN A 78 -30.05 -22.43 -0.21
N SER A 79 -28.99 -23.14 0.14
CA SER A 79 -27.62 -22.91 -0.35
C SER A 79 -27.47 -23.08 -1.86
N THR A 80 -28.12 -24.08 -2.46
CA THR A 80 -28.02 -24.32 -3.90
C THR A 80 -28.64 -23.19 -4.72
N VAL A 81 -29.73 -22.58 -4.20
CA VAL A 81 -30.34 -21.40 -4.81
C VAL A 81 -29.39 -20.21 -4.75
N ARG A 82 -28.68 -20.01 -3.63
CA ARG A 82 -27.72 -18.91 -3.48
C ARG A 82 -26.51 -19.09 -4.41
N GLU A 83 -25.97 -20.30 -4.49
CA GLU A 83 -24.86 -20.63 -5.39
C GLU A 83 -25.23 -20.43 -6.87
N GLU A 84 -26.39 -20.95 -7.29
CA GLU A 84 -26.92 -20.75 -8.65
C GLU A 84 -27.14 -19.26 -8.96
N THR A 85 -27.61 -18.49 -7.97
CA THR A 85 -27.80 -17.05 -8.10
C THR A 85 -26.47 -16.31 -8.23
N LEU A 86 -25.44 -16.71 -7.48
CA LEU A 86 -24.08 -16.20 -7.63
C LEU A 86 -23.49 -16.52 -9.00
N ARG A 87 -23.74 -17.72 -9.54
CA ARG A 87 -23.30 -18.10 -10.88
C ARG A 87 -23.91 -17.18 -11.95
N GLN A 88 -25.22 -16.95 -11.88
CA GLN A 88 -25.90 -16.02 -12.77
C GLN A 88 -25.41 -14.58 -12.61
N LEU A 89 -25.06 -14.16 -11.40
CA LEU A 89 -24.50 -12.84 -11.16
C LEU A 89 -23.10 -12.70 -11.79
N LYS A 90 -22.25 -13.73 -11.69
CA LYS A 90 -20.95 -13.78 -12.36
C LYS A 90 -21.09 -13.65 -13.89
N ASP A 91 -22.05 -14.37 -14.49
CA ASP A 91 -22.33 -14.28 -15.93
C ASP A 91 -22.72 -12.86 -16.36
N ILE A 92 -23.54 -12.17 -15.56
CA ILE A 92 -23.90 -10.77 -15.81
C ILE A 92 -22.66 -9.87 -15.74
N LEU A 93 -21.83 -10.04 -14.71
CA LEU A 93 -20.64 -9.21 -14.48
C LEU A 93 -19.58 -9.39 -15.59
N LEU A 94 -19.47 -10.59 -16.15
CA LEU A 94 -18.59 -10.85 -17.30
C LEU A 94 -19.12 -10.23 -18.59
N ARG A 95 -20.45 -10.12 -18.73
CA ARG A 95 -21.10 -9.62 -19.95
C ARG A 95 -21.26 -8.11 -19.98
N TYR A 96 -21.43 -7.48 -18.81
CA TYR A 96 -21.66 -6.04 -18.69
C TYR A 96 -20.61 -5.42 -17.75
N PRO A 97 -19.81 -4.43 -18.21
CA PRO A 97 -18.80 -3.81 -17.35
C PRO A 97 -19.45 -3.07 -16.18
N PRO A 98 -18.83 -3.05 -15.00
CA PRO A 98 -19.44 -2.47 -13.79
C PRO A 98 -19.61 -0.95 -13.82
N LYS A 99 -19.03 -0.26 -14.81
CA LYS A 99 -19.35 1.15 -15.09
C LYS A 99 -20.85 1.36 -15.36
N THR A 100 -21.49 0.37 -15.99
CA THR A 100 -22.94 0.37 -16.26
C THR A 100 -23.77 0.06 -15.01
N LEU A 101 -23.12 -0.42 -13.93
CA LEU A 101 -23.76 -0.88 -12.69
C LEU A 101 -23.56 0.09 -11.52
N HIS A 102 -23.06 1.31 -11.78
CA HIS A 102 -22.72 2.28 -10.73
C HIS A 102 -23.89 2.57 -9.77
N SER A 103 -25.12 2.61 -10.28
CA SER A 103 -26.33 2.86 -9.46
C SER A 103 -26.69 1.73 -8.48
N GLN A 104 -26.19 0.51 -8.71
CA GLN A 104 -26.46 -0.67 -7.87
C GLN A 104 -25.18 -1.24 -7.22
N LEU A 105 -24.05 -0.57 -7.37
CA LEU A 105 -22.76 -1.06 -6.86
C LEU A 105 -22.77 -1.19 -5.32
N SER A 106 -23.36 -0.23 -4.60
CA SER A 106 -23.48 -0.30 -3.13
C SER A 106 -24.24 -1.54 -2.64
N SER A 107 -25.39 -1.83 -3.27
CA SER A 107 -26.22 -2.96 -2.88
C SER A 107 -25.59 -4.29 -3.29
N LEU A 108 -24.92 -4.31 -4.44
CA LEU A 108 -24.16 -5.44 -4.95
C LEU A 108 -22.99 -5.79 -4.02
N LEU A 109 -22.10 -4.84 -3.74
CA LEU A 109 -20.95 -5.03 -2.86
C LEU A 109 -21.39 -5.48 -1.47
N ARG A 110 -22.41 -4.84 -0.89
CA ARG A 110 -22.93 -5.24 0.43
C ARG A 110 -23.47 -6.67 0.43
N SER A 111 -24.17 -7.08 -0.62
CA SER A 111 -24.80 -8.41 -0.67
C SER A 111 -23.78 -9.52 -0.94
N VAL A 112 -22.82 -9.27 -1.83
CA VAL A 112 -21.73 -10.22 -2.11
C VAL A 112 -20.79 -10.31 -0.90
N ALA A 113 -20.34 -9.18 -0.34
CA ALA A 113 -19.48 -9.19 0.85
C ALA A 113 -20.13 -9.89 2.05
N ALA A 114 -21.45 -9.76 2.26
CA ALA A 114 -22.17 -10.48 3.31
C ALA A 114 -22.10 -12.01 3.16
N LEU A 115 -22.09 -12.53 1.92
CA LEU A 115 -21.99 -13.97 1.65
C LEU A 115 -20.59 -14.53 1.92
N SER A 116 -19.59 -13.70 2.18
CA SER A 116 -18.30 -14.18 2.71
C SER A 116 -18.44 -14.78 4.13
N LEU A 117 -19.52 -14.45 4.84
CA LEU A 117 -19.85 -14.98 6.17
C LEU A 117 -20.82 -16.17 6.10
N ASP A 118 -21.02 -16.76 4.92
CA ASP A 118 -21.96 -17.85 4.74
C ASP A 118 -21.52 -19.13 5.47
N LYS A 119 -22.49 -19.95 5.90
CA LYS A 119 -22.22 -21.25 6.50
C LYS A 119 -21.60 -22.22 5.49
N GLU A 120 -22.04 -22.16 4.24
CA GLU A 120 -21.61 -23.07 3.19
C GLU A 120 -20.33 -22.61 2.49
N LYS A 121 -19.36 -23.52 2.38
CA LYS A 121 -18.03 -23.25 1.81
C LYS A 121 -18.11 -22.80 0.34
N ASP A 122 -18.93 -23.47 -0.46
CA ASP A 122 -19.01 -23.21 -1.89
C ASP A 122 -19.64 -21.83 -2.16
N VAL A 123 -20.65 -21.44 -1.38
CA VAL A 123 -21.26 -20.10 -1.41
C VAL A 123 -20.24 -19.02 -1.04
N ARG A 124 -19.43 -19.23 0.01
CA ARG A 124 -18.36 -18.30 0.39
C ARG A 124 -17.34 -18.12 -0.74
N ARG A 125 -16.85 -19.23 -1.33
CA ARG A 125 -15.85 -19.19 -2.41
C ARG A 125 -16.38 -18.54 -3.67
N ASP A 126 -17.61 -18.86 -4.08
CA ASP A 126 -18.24 -18.25 -5.23
C ASP A 126 -18.51 -16.75 -5.02
N SER A 127 -18.84 -16.36 -3.80
CA SER A 127 -19.00 -14.96 -3.42
C SER A 127 -17.69 -14.18 -3.55
N LEU A 128 -16.58 -14.73 -3.03
CA LEU A 128 -15.26 -14.11 -3.15
C LEU A 128 -14.82 -13.98 -4.63
N HIS A 129 -15.12 -14.98 -5.45
CA HIS A 129 -14.86 -14.89 -6.88
C HIS A 129 -15.70 -13.80 -7.56
N ALA A 130 -16.99 -13.70 -7.23
CA ALA A 130 -17.84 -12.62 -7.71
C ALA A 130 -17.32 -11.24 -7.25
N LEU A 131 -16.86 -11.13 -6.00
CA LEU A 131 -16.26 -9.91 -5.47
C LEU A 131 -15.02 -9.49 -6.26
N LYS A 132 -14.14 -10.43 -6.60
CA LYS A 132 -12.97 -10.16 -7.45
C LYS A 132 -13.36 -9.62 -8.83
N LEU A 133 -14.39 -10.18 -9.46
CA LEU A 133 -14.90 -9.70 -10.75
C LEU A 133 -15.50 -8.29 -10.66
N ILE A 134 -16.10 -7.94 -9.52
CA ILE A 134 -16.64 -6.58 -9.29
C ILE A 134 -15.50 -5.59 -9.09
N LEU A 135 -14.52 -5.91 -8.24
CA LEU A 135 -13.47 -4.97 -7.83
C LEU A 135 -12.41 -4.72 -8.91
N GLY A 136 -12.01 -5.73 -9.67
CA GLY A 136 -10.95 -5.61 -10.69
C GLY A 136 -11.09 -4.47 -11.70
N PRO A 137 -12.27 -4.25 -12.31
CA PRO A 137 -12.48 -3.17 -13.29
C PRO A 137 -12.77 -1.78 -12.69
N ILE A 138 -12.85 -1.62 -11.36
CA ILE A 138 -13.20 -0.35 -10.71
C ILE A 138 -11.92 0.36 -10.24
N SER A 139 -11.81 1.67 -10.47
CA SER A 139 -10.65 2.44 -9.99
C SER A 139 -10.68 2.62 -8.47
N ASN A 140 -9.49 2.69 -7.85
CA ASN A 140 -9.36 2.90 -6.41
C ASN A 140 -10.12 4.15 -5.90
N GLU A 141 -10.18 5.21 -6.70
CA GLU A 141 -10.90 6.45 -6.39
C GLU A 141 -12.41 6.23 -6.23
N GLN A 142 -13.00 5.40 -7.09
CA GLN A 142 -14.44 5.07 -7.05
C GLN A 142 -14.79 4.13 -5.90
N LEU A 143 -13.81 3.45 -5.31
CA LEU A 143 -14.01 2.52 -4.21
C LEU A 143 -13.99 3.18 -2.82
N ILE A 144 -13.49 4.41 -2.72
CA ILE A 144 -13.42 5.18 -1.47
C ILE A 144 -14.76 5.24 -0.71
N PRO A 145 -15.92 5.47 -1.34
CA PRO A 145 -17.21 5.50 -0.66
C PRO A 145 -17.68 4.14 -0.13
N TYR A 146 -17.14 3.04 -0.68
CA TYR A 146 -17.53 1.68 -0.33
C TYR A 146 -16.55 1.01 0.65
N ARG A 147 -15.48 1.71 1.05
CA ARG A 147 -14.41 1.18 1.92
C ARG A 147 -14.95 0.56 3.21
N GLU A 148 -15.85 1.26 3.89
CA GLU A 148 -16.37 0.82 5.19
C GLU A 148 -17.12 -0.50 5.08
N ILE A 149 -17.84 -0.71 3.97
CA ILE A 149 -18.57 -1.95 3.72
C ILE A 149 -17.58 -3.11 3.60
N LEU A 150 -16.54 -2.96 2.79
CA LEU A 150 -15.54 -4.00 2.54
C LEU A 150 -14.74 -4.34 3.80
N ILE A 151 -14.21 -3.32 4.49
CA ILE A 151 -13.39 -3.50 5.68
C ILE A 151 -14.20 -4.07 6.84
N SER A 152 -15.47 -3.66 7.00
CA SER A 152 -16.33 -4.20 8.06
C SER A 152 -16.60 -5.69 7.86
N TYR A 153 -16.98 -6.11 6.64
CA TYR A 153 -17.22 -7.54 6.38
C TYR A 153 -15.95 -8.37 6.50
N LEU A 154 -14.81 -7.84 6.05
CA LEU A 154 -13.51 -8.51 6.25
C LEU A 154 -13.20 -8.69 7.75
N SER A 155 -13.35 -7.63 8.54
CA SER A 155 -13.10 -7.65 9.98
C SER A 155 -14.01 -8.68 10.68
N CYS A 156 -15.30 -8.67 10.35
CA CYS A 156 -16.25 -9.67 10.84
C CYS A 156 -15.85 -11.11 10.46
N ALA A 157 -15.30 -11.33 9.26
CA ALA A 157 -14.85 -12.65 8.82
C ALA A 157 -13.59 -13.12 9.58
N MET A 158 -12.64 -12.20 9.82
CA MET A 158 -11.41 -12.49 10.59
C MET A 158 -11.69 -12.81 12.06
N THR A 159 -12.67 -12.15 12.67
CA THR A 159 -13.05 -12.37 14.08
C THR A 159 -14.16 -13.41 14.26
N HIS A 160 -14.65 -14.02 13.17
CA HIS A 160 -15.80 -14.92 13.19
C HIS A 160 -15.56 -16.18 14.07
N ILE A 161 -16.57 -16.65 14.80
CA ILE A 161 -16.41 -17.79 15.72
C ILE A 161 -16.02 -19.10 14.98
N ASP A 162 -16.57 -19.33 13.77
CA ASP A 162 -16.22 -20.47 12.92
C ASP A 162 -14.84 -20.29 12.24
N SER A 163 -13.91 -21.20 12.54
CA SER A 163 -12.54 -21.20 12.00
C SER A 163 -12.48 -21.31 10.48
N ARG A 164 -13.48 -21.92 9.83
CA ARG A 164 -13.53 -22.07 8.37
C ARG A 164 -13.79 -20.72 7.68
N ILE A 165 -14.61 -19.88 8.31
CA ILE A 165 -14.88 -18.52 7.83
C ILE A 165 -13.65 -17.64 8.06
N LYS A 166 -12.97 -17.80 9.20
CA LYS A 166 -11.66 -17.16 9.43
C LYS A 166 -10.64 -17.52 8.36
N GLU A 167 -10.54 -18.79 7.97
CA GLU A 167 -9.60 -19.20 6.93
C GLU A 167 -9.96 -18.60 5.56
N ASP A 168 -11.24 -18.62 5.18
CA ASP A 168 -11.70 -18.00 3.92
C ASP A 168 -11.59 -16.46 3.94
N SER A 169 -11.58 -15.82 5.12
CA SER A 169 -11.32 -14.37 5.26
C SER A 169 -9.95 -13.96 4.72
N LEU A 170 -8.98 -14.88 4.75
CA LEU A 170 -7.66 -14.64 4.15
C LEU A 170 -7.73 -14.53 2.63
N LEU A 171 -8.62 -15.27 1.98
CA LEU A 171 -8.86 -15.14 0.53
C LEU A 171 -9.57 -13.81 0.22
N PHE A 172 -10.44 -13.35 1.12
CA PHE A 172 -11.03 -12.01 1.02
C PHE A 172 -9.94 -10.93 1.12
N LEU A 173 -9.04 -11.04 2.10
CA LEU A 173 -7.90 -10.14 2.22
C LEU A 173 -7.05 -10.10 0.93
N ASP A 174 -6.74 -11.27 0.35
CA ASP A 174 -5.99 -11.38 -0.90
C ASP A 174 -6.65 -10.57 -2.03
N ILE A 175 -7.98 -10.67 -2.18
CA ILE A 175 -8.74 -9.92 -3.19
C ILE A 175 -8.66 -8.41 -2.96
N LEU A 176 -8.75 -7.95 -1.71
CA LEU A 176 -8.66 -6.52 -1.41
C LEU A 176 -7.26 -5.97 -1.66
N VAL A 177 -6.21 -6.74 -1.35
CA VAL A 177 -4.83 -6.32 -1.62
C VAL A 177 -4.58 -6.23 -3.13
N GLU A 178 -5.07 -7.20 -3.92
CA GLU A 178 -4.91 -7.21 -5.37
C GLU A 178 -5.64 -6.05 -6.09
N ASN A 179 -6.82 -5.67 -5.61
CA ASN A 179 -7.70 -4.73 -6.34
C ASN A 179 -7.86 -3.36 -5.66
N CYS A 180 -7.56 -3.25 -4.36
CA CYS A 180 -7.93 -2.10 -3.51
C CYS A 180 -6.82 -1.73 -2.51
N GLY A 181 -5.55 -1.96 -2.84
CA GLY A 181 -4.43 -1.83 -1.90
C GLY A 181 -4.35 -0.47 -1.19
N SER A 182 -4.67 0.64 -1.86
CA SER A 182 -4.69 1.98 -1.25
C SER A 182 -5.82 2.17 -0.25
N VAL A 183 -7.01 1.63 -0.54
CA VAL A 183 -8.17 1.66 0.36
C VAL A 183 -7.88 0.83 1.60
N LEU A 184 -7.26 -0.33 1.42
CA LEU A 184 -6.85 -1.21 2.50
C LEU A 184 -5.78 -0.59 3.40
N ALA A 185 -4.80 0.11 2.82
CA ALA A 185 -3.73 0.78 3.56
C ALA A 185 -4.26 1.82 4.55
N LYS A 186 -5.29 2.58 4.16
CA LYS A 186 -5.92 3.60 5.00
C LYS A 186 -6.57 3.02 6.27
N ASP A 187 -7.21 1.86 6.16
CA ASP A 187 -7.83 1.16 7.30
C ASP A 187 -6.90 0.09 7.94
N SER A 188 -5.59 0.18 7.72
CA SER A 188 -4.59 -0.77 8.23
C SER A 188 -4.65 -0.95 9.75
N HIS A 189 -4.97 0.11 10.50
CA HIS A 189 -5.15 0.10 11.96
C HIS A 189 -6.25 -0.86 12.44
N LYS A 190 -7.29 -1.11 11.64
CA LYS A 190 -8.35 -2.10 11.97
C LYS A 190 -8.00 -3.51 11.51
N ILE A 191 -7.32 -3.62 10.36
CA ILE A 191 -7.09 -4.90 9.70
C ILE A 191 -5.93 -5.64 10.36
N LEU A 192 -4.84 -4.94 10.67
CA LEU A 192 -3.63 -5.53 11.24
C LEU A 192 -3.88 -6.23 12.60
N PRO A 193 -4.57 -5.63 13.59
CA PRO A 193 -4.90 -6.34 14.83
C PRO A 193 -5.70 -7.63 14.61
N ASN A 194 -6.71 -7.57 13.73
CA ASN A 194 -7.58 -8.71 13.47
C ASN A 194 -6.84 -9.84 12.75
N PHE A 195 -6.02 -9.48 11.77
CA PHE A 195 -5.16 -10.42 11.05
C PHE A 195 -4.11 -11.03 11.99
N LEU A 196 -3.41 -10.21 12.78
CA LEU A 196 -2.39 -10.64 13.73
C LEU A 196 -2.98 -11.49 14.85
N GLY A 197 -4.11 -11.11 15.43
CA GLY A 197 -4.80 -11.89 16.46
C GLY A 197 -5.33 -13.23 15.94
N MET A 198 -5.62 -13.34 14.64
CA MET A 198 -6.00 -14.60 14.01
C MET A 198 -4.80 -15.54 13.83
N ILE A 199 -3.64 -15.01 13.45
CA ILE A 199 -2.46 -15.82 13.12
C ILE A 199 -1.53 -16.05 14.32
N CYS A 200 -1.44 -15.10 15.25
CA CYS A 200 -0.61 -15.18 16.46
C CYS A 200 -1.50 -15.60 17.64
N LYS A 201 -1.54 -16.89 17.99
CA LYS A 201 -2.09 -17.30 19.28
C LYS A 201 -0.99 -17.22 20.33
N LEU A 202 -1.28 -16.50 21.41
CA LEU A 202 -0.45 -16.52 22.61
C LEU A 202 -0.46 -17.95 23.17
N HIS A 203 0.68 -18.65 23.19
CA HIS A 203 0.77 -19.86 24.00
C HIS A 203 0.99 -19.44 25.45
N SER A 204 -0.02 -19.68 26.29
CA SER A 204 0.10 -19.55 27.73
C SER A 204 0.76 -20.82 28.28
N GLU A 205 1.78 -20.62 29.11
CA GLU A 205 2.17 -21.44 30.27
C GLU A 205 3.49 -22.25 30.29
N ILE A 206 4.22 -22.56 29.19
CA ILE A 206 5.46 -23.37 29.34
C ILE A 206 6.72 -22.83 28.63
N LYS A 207 6.60 -21.96 27.62
CA LYS A 207 7.76 -21.25 27.03
C LYS A 207 7.34 -19.83 26.59
N PRO A 208 8.12 -18.78 26.88
CA PRO A 208 7.83 -17.44 26.39
C PRO A 208 8.18 -17.37 24.89
N GLY A 209 7.21 -17.61 24.02
CA GLY A 209 7.36 -17.50 22.57
C GLY A 209 6.00 -17.49 21.88
N ARG A 210 5.73 -16.50 21.02
CA ARG A 210 4.51 -16.43 20.22
C ARG A 210 4.77 -17.20 18.93
N GLN A 211 4.08 -18.32 18.72
CA GLN A 211 4.18 -19.08 17.47
C GLN A 211 2.97 -18.81 16.56
N LEU A 212 3.18 -18.87 15.24
CA LEU A 212 2.09 -18.89 14.27
C LEU A 212 1.16 -20.06 14.60
N THR A 213 -0.14 -19.79 14.66
CA THR A 213 -1.17 -20.78 14.95
C THR A 213 -1.08 -21.90 13.92
N THR A 214 -0.60 -23.06 14.33
CA THR A 214 -0.24 -24.15 13.43
C THR A 214 -1.44 -24.88 12.83
N THR A 215 -2.68 -24.58 13.23
CA THR A 215 -3.86 -25.25 12.66
C THR A 215 -5.12 -24.37 12.69
N LEU A 216 -5.42 -23.70 11.59
CA LEU A 216 -6.80 -23.43 11.18
C LEU A 216 -7.19 -24.58 10.22
N ASN A 217 -7.52 -25.74 10.78
CA ASN A 217 -8.06 -26.95 10.13
C ASN A 217 -7.79 -27.16 8.62
N SER A 218 -6.59 -27.60 8.22
CA SER A 218 -6.42 -28.36 6.96
C SER A 218 -5.11 -29.16 6.90
N LYS A 219 -5.08 -30.13 5.96
CA LYS A 219 -4.02 -31.12 5.65
C LYS A 219 -2.67 -30.52 5.18
N SER A 220 -2.44 -29.23 5.38
CA SER A 220 -1.22 -28.54 4.95
C SER A 220 -0.14 -28.67 6.03
N THR A 221 1.11 -28.95 5.63
CA THR A 221 2.24 -28.89 6.56
C THR A 221 2.32 -27.48 7.17
N SER A 222 2.70 -27.40 8.45
CA SER A 222 2.88 -26.13 9.19
C SER A 222 3.64 -25.09 8.35
N ILE A 223 4.69 -25.54 7.65
CA ILE A 223 5.54 -24.72 6.77
C ILE A 223 4.77 -24.07 5.60
N LYS A 224 3.96 -24.83 4.85
CA LYS A 224 3.19 -24.28 3.71
C LYS A 224 2.14 -23.26 4.14
N TRP A 225 1.53 -23.48 5.30
CA TRP A 225 0.63 -22.50 5.91
C TRP A 225 1.38 -21.21 6.29
N ARG A 226 2.54 -21.33 6.94
CA ARG A 226 3.39 -20.19 7.32
C ARG A 226 3.82 -19.37 6.09
N ILE A 227 4.26 -20.02 5.01
CA ILE A 227 4.58 -19.35 3.73
C ILE A 227 3.39 -18.52 3.25
N LYS A 228 2.20 -19.13 3.22
CA LYS A 228 0.98 -18.46 2.74
C LYS A 228 0.61 -17.26 3.61
N VAL A 229 0.74 -17.37 4.93
CA VAL A 229 0.44 -16.27 5.86
C VAL A 229 1.45 -15.14 5.75
N LEU A 230 2.75 -15.45 5.75
CA LEU A 230 3.81 -14.46 5.64
C LEU A 230 3.75 -13.71 4.31
N LYS A 231 3.47 -14.41 3.20
CA LYS A 231 3.28 -13.77 1.89
C LYS A 231 2.16 -12.73 1.90
N ARG A 232 1.04 -13.04 2.55
CA ARG A 232 -0.09 -12.10 2.67
C ARG A 232 0.28 -10.88 3.48
N MET A 233 0.98 -11.12 4.58
CA MET A 233 1.47 -10.07 5.43
C MET A 233 2.42 -9.14 4.65
N ALA A 234 3.39 -9.69 3.91
CA ALA A 234 4.28 -8.95 3.02
C ALA A 234 3.50 -8.09 2.01
N ASN A 235 2.46 -8.66 1.37
CA ASN A 235 1.62 -7.91 0.42
C ASN A 235 0.85 -6.75 1.09
N VAL A 236 0.36 -6.94 2.32
CA VAL A 236 -0.31 -5.88 3.10
C VAL A 236 0.67 -4.75 3.42
N PHE A 237 1.86 -5.06 3.93
CA PHE A 237 2.88 -4.04 4.22
C PHE A 237 3.36 -3.31 2.97
N THR A 238 3.55 -4.03 1.86
CA THR A 238 3.88 -3.42 0.56
C THR A 238 2.78 -2.46 0.09
N SER A 239 1.51 -2.81 0.32
CA SER A 239 0.37 -1.95 -0.02
C SER A 239 0.36 -0.68 0.84
N ILE A 240 0.66 -0.79 2.13
CA ILE A 240 0.78 0.36 3.05
C ILE A 240 1.90 1.29 2.59
N VAL A 241 3.09 0.75 2.32
CA VAL A 241 4.24 1.54 1.88
C VAL A 241 3.98 2.22 0.54
N SER A 242 3.37 1.53 -0.42
CA SER A 242 3.03 2.11 -1.73
C SER A 242 1.98 3.22 -1.62
N TYR A 243 1.02 3.08 -0.71
CA TYR A 243 0.04 4.13 -0.40
C TYR A 243 0.71 5.37 0.19
N GLU A 244 1.58 5.23 1.19
CA GLU A 244 2.29 6.37 1.79
C GLU A 244 3.20 7.08 0.79
N LYS A 245 3.87 6.34 -0.11
CA LYS A 245 4.64 6.95 -1.22
C LYS A 245 3.75 7.81 -2.13
N LEU A 246 2.56 7.31 -2.48
CA LEU A 246 1.59 8.05 -3.27
C LEU A 246 1.18 9.34 -2.53
N CYS A 247 0.81 9.23 -1.26
CA CYS A 247 0.44 10.37 -0.42
C CYS A 247 1.58 11.41 -0.31
N THR A 248 2.81 10.97 -0.06
CA THR A 248 3.99 11.83 0.01
C THR A 248 4.23 12.54 -1.32
N SER A 249 4.11 11.84 -2.44
CA SER A 249 4.25 12.45 -3.77
C SER A 249 3.16 13.52 -4.04
N MET A 250 1.93 13.28 -3.56
CA MET A 250 0.85 14.26 -3.64
C MET A 250 1.10 15.46 -2.72
N ARG A 251 1.61 15.24 -1.50
CA ARG A 251 2.01 16.31 -0.57
C ARG A 251 3.10 17.17 -1.21
N LEU A 252 4.17 16.58 -1.75
CA LEU A 252 5.26 17.31 -2.39
C LEU A 252 4.78 18.15 -3.59
N ARG A 253 3.84 17.63 -4.41
CA ARG A 253 3.20 18.42 -5.47
C ARG A 253 2.29 19.52 -4.93
N ALA A 254 1.63 19.30 -3.81
CA ALA A 254 0.80 20.31 -3.16
C ALA A 254 1.63 21.44 -2.54
N HIS A 255 2.86 21.18 -2.10
CA HIS A 255 3.79 22.24 -1.65
C HIS A 255 4.29 23.12 -2.81
N SER A 256 4.17 22.67 -4.06
CA SER A 256 4.33 23.54 -5.24
C SER A 256 3.11 24.45 -5.48
N THR A 257 1.97 24.15 -4.84
CA THR A 257 0.73 24.94 -4.88
C THR A 257 0.62 25.77 -3.61
N MET A 258 0.98 27.04 -3.67
CA MET A 258 0.87 27.94 -2.52
C MET A 258 -0.62 28.20 -2.21
N VAL A 259 -1.19 27.50 -1.22
CA VAL A 259 -2.54 27.79 -0.71
C VAL A 259 -2.44 28.95 0.28
N ILE A 260 -2.87 30.13 -0.13
CA ILE A 260 -2.92 31.32 0.73
C ILE A 260 -4.31 31.37 1.37
N GLU A 261 -4.38 31.06 2.66
CA GLU A 261 -5.59 31.23 3.44
C GLU A 261 -5.90 32.73 3.59
N ALA A 262 -7.03 33.16 3.01
CA ALA A 262 -7.46 34.56 3.08
C ALA A 262 -7.99 34.89 4.49
N LYS A 263 -7.10 35.30 5.39
CA LYS A 263 -7.46 35.78 6.72
C LYS A 263 -8.09 37.17 6.64
N ARG A 264 -8.78 37.61 7.69
CA ARG A 264 -9.46 38.94 7.76
C ARG A 264 -8.57 40.15 7.44
N TYR A 265 -7.25 39.98 7.46
CA TYR A 265 -6.24 41.01 7.22
C TYR A 265 -5.37 40.77 5.97
N THR A 266 -5.60 39.73 5.16
CA THR A 266 -4.95 39.61 3.85
C THR A 266 -5.56 40.62 2.88
N LYS A 267 -4.87 41.75 2.68
CA LYS A 267 -5.31 42.86 1.79
C LYS A 267 -4.89 42.70 0.33
N TYR A 268 -3.81 41.98 0.06
CA TYR A 268 -3.31 41.73 -1.30
C TYR A 268 -2.57 40.39 -1.36
N VAL A 269 -2.57 39.77 -2.53
CA VAL A 269 -1.81 38.56 -2.87
C VAL A 269 -0.95 38.89 -4.09
N PRO A 270 0.38 38.66 -4.06
CA PRO A 270 1.23 38.90 -5.21
C PRO A 270 0.91 37.89 -6.32
N ILE A 271 0.44 38.39 -7.47
CA ILE A 271 0.08 37.58 -8.64
C ILE A 271 1.32 37.17 -9.46
N TYR A 272 2.45 37.86 -9.25
CA TYR A 272 3.70 37.68 -10.01
C TYR A 272 4.79 36.93 -9.21
N SER A 273 4.48 35.79 -8.62
CA SER A 273 5.52 34.83 -8.23
C SER A 273 5.92 34.00 -9.45
N GLY A 274 7.18 33.58 -9.57
CA GLY A 274 7.71 32.79 -10.71
C GLY A 274 7.08 31.39 -10.91
N SER A 275 5.92 31.14 -10.32
CA SER A 275 5.13 29.91 -10.39
C SER A 275 3.86 30.16 -11.23
N LEU A 276 3.62 29.30 -12.23
CA LEU A 276 2.44 29.35 -13.09
C LEU A 276 1.16 29.19 -12.26
N THR A 277 0.32 30.22 -12.23
CA THR A 277 -1.02 30.16 -11.62
C THR A 277 -1.93 29.25 -12.46
N GLN A 278 -2.37 28.13 -11.90
CA GLN A 278 -3.38 27.25 -12.50
C GLN A 278 -4.73 27.44 -11.81
N ILE A 279 -5.84 27.28 -12.56
CA ILE A 279 -7.20 27.29 -12.01
C ILE A 279 -7.33 26.10 -11.03
N GLY A 280 -7.37 26.42 -9.74
CA GLY A 280 -7.63 25.44 -8.69
C GLY A 280 -9.04 24.89 -8.81
N LYS A 281 -9.18 23.57 -8.94
CA LYS A 281 -10.46 22.91 -8.64
C LYS A 281 -10.62 22.91 -7.13
N ILE A 282 -11.50 23.76 -6.62
CA ILE A 282 -11.95 23.72 -5.23
C ILE A 282 -12.81 22.46 -5.11
N ASP A 283 -12.29 21.46 -4.39
CA ASP A 283 -13.04 20.27 -4.03
C ASP A 283 -13.73 20.54 -2.69
N LEU A 284 -14.99 20.96 -2.74
CA LEU A 284 -15.80 21.32 -1.57
C LEU A 284 -15.95 20.14 -0.57
N ASP A 285 -15.75 18.89 -1.01
CA ASP A 285 -15.80 17.72 -0.14
C ASP A 285 -14.54 17.57 0.74
N LYS A 286 -13.39 18.11 0.30
CA LYS A 286 -12.17 18.19 1.12
C LYS A 286 -12.26 19.24 2.22
N ASP A 287 -12.93 20.36 1.96
CA ASP A 287 -13.02 21.47 2.92
C ASP A 287 -14.07 21.23 4.02
N LEU A 288 -15.05 20.33 3.82
CA LEU A 288 -15.93 19.89 4.90
C LEU A 288 -15.32 18.79 5.79
N SER A 289 -14.29 18.10 5.29
CA SER A 289 -13.56 17.06 6.03
C SER A 289 -12.34 17.59 6.78
N SER A 290 -11.88 18.80 6.50
CA SER A 290 -10.78 19.46 7.21
C SER A 290 -11.16 19.98 8.61
N GLU A 291 -12.45 20.17 8.91
CA GLU A 291 -12.94 20.54 10.27
C GLU A 291 -13.13 19.35 11.23
N LYS A 292 -12.98 18.10 10.76
CA LYS A 292 -13.03 16.91 11.62
C LYS A 292 -11.69 16.17 11.61
N ASN A 293 -10.82 16.58 12.52
CA ASN A 293 -9.72 15.79 13.07
C ASN A 293 -8.78 15.12 12.04
N TYR A 294 -7.68 15.81 11.71
CA TYR A 294 -6.47 15.21 11.12
C TYR A 294 -5.78 14.15 12.03
N THR A 295 -6.41 13.68 13.09
CA THR A 295 -5.73 12.92 14.15
C THR A 295 -5.90 11.41 14.14
N GLU A 296 -6.75 10.77 13.30
CA GLU A 296 -6.95 9.30 13.41
C GLU A 296 -7.28 8.58 12.09
N GLU A 297 -6.64 8.89 10.96
CA GLU A 297 -6.80 8.11 9.72
C GLU A 297 -5.54 7.38 9.23
N ASN A 298 -4.36 7.68 9.80
CA ASN A 298 -3.13 6.95 9.54
C ASN A 298 -2.77 6.09 10.77
N LEU A 299 -2.08 4.98 10.54
CA LEU A 299 -1.56 4.12 11.61
C LEU A 299 -0.71 4.96 12.56
N SER A 300 -1.12 5.09 13.82
CA SER A 300 -0.31 5.86 14.78
C SER A 300 1.06 5.18 14.96
N ILE A 301 2.11 5.98 15.17
CA ILE A 301 3.47 5.46 15.40
C ILE A 301 3.45 4.48 16.58
N GLU A 302 2.68 4.78 17.63
CA GLU A 302 2.51 3.92 18.80
C GLU A 302 1.87 2.56 18.48
N GLU A 303 0.83 2.54 17.64
CA GLU A 303 0.21 1.28 17.19
C GLU A 303 1.16 0.51 16.27
N PHE A 304 1.85 1.20 15.37
CA PHE A 304 2.85 0.59 14.50
C PHE A 304 3.96 -0.10 15.29
N VAL A 305 4.53 0.59 16.29
CA VAL A 305 5.56 0.03 17.18
C VAL A 305 5.03 -1.21 17.91
N LYS A 306 3.80 -1.19 18.43
CA LYS A 306 3.17 -2.37 19.06
C LYS A 306 3.07 -3.56 18.10
N TYR A 307 2.82 -3.33 16.80
CA TYR A 307 2.82 -4.42 15.81
C TYR A 307 4.23 -4.93 15.53
N VAL A 308 5.21 -4.05 15.38
CA VAL A 308 6.61 -4.44 15.17
C VAL A 308 7.12 -5.27 16.36
N ASP A 309 6.82 -4.86 17.60
CA ASP A 309 7.16 -5.60 18.82
C ASP A 309 6.51 -6.98 18.90
N LEU A 310 5.32 -7.15 18.31
CA LEU A 310 4.64 -8.43 18.20
C LEU A 310 5.26 -9.32 17.10
N LEU A 311 5.67 -8.73 15.98
CA LEU A 311 6.06 -9.43 14.77
C LEU A 311 7.53 -9.85 14.75
N MET A 312 8.43 -8.99 15.24
CA MET A 312 9.87 -9.26 15.23
C MET A 312 10.25 -10.56 15.95
N PRO A 313 9.72 -10.87 17.15
CA PRO A 313 10.03 -12.13 17.82
C PRO A 313 9.55 -13.35 17.02
N LEU A 314 8.38 -13.26 16.41
CA LEU A 314 7.82 -14.34 15.62
C LEU A 314 8.64 -14.60 14.35
N MET A 315 9.03 -13.54 13.64
CA MET A 315 9.88 -13.66 12.45
C MET A 315 11.23 -14.25 12.81
N PHE A 316 11.79 -13.87 13.95
CA PHE A 316 13.04 -14.43 14.47
C PHE A 316 12.92 -15.92 14.81
N ASP A 317 11.86 -16.32 15.51
CA ASP A 317 11.61 -17.74 15.82
C ASP A 317 11.47 -18.59 14.53
N ILE A 318 10.78 -18.07 13.51
CA ILE A 318 10.64 -18.76 12.21
C ILE A 318 11.98 -18.80 11.48
N TRP A 319 12.78 -17.74 11.56
CA TRP A 319 14.11 -17.69 10.97
C TRP A 319 15.02 -18.77 11.56
N LEU A 320 15.05 -18.88 12.90
CA LEU A 320 15.84 -19.89 13.60
C LEU A 320 15.37 -21.33 13.34
N GLU A 321 14.05 -21.56 13.18
CA GLU A 321 13.51 -22.88 12.85
C GLU A 321 14.00 -23.41 11.49
N VAL A 322 14.26 -22.49 10.57
CA VAL A 322 14.63 -22.79 9.17
C VAL A 322 16.15 -22.72 8.95
N TYR A 323 16.89 -22.29 9.96
CA TYR A 323 18.35 -22.19 9.94
C TYR A 323 18.98 -23.59 9.78
N PRO A 324 19.89 -23.79 8.80
CA PRO A 324 20.56 -25.08 8.63
C PRO A 324 21.54 -25.36 9.78
N ASP A 325 21.47 -26.56 10.37
CA ASP A 325 22.41 -27.03 11.41
C ASP A 325 23.86 -27.05 10.84
N GLU A 326 24.79 -26.33 11.48
CA GLU A 326 26.21 -26.19 11.08
C GLU A 326 27.04 -27.50 11.20
N ARG A 327 26.41 -28.67 11.44
CA ARG A 327 27.11 -29.89 11.90
C ARG A 327 27.90 -30.66 10.85
N ASN A 328 28.01 -30.18 9.61
CA ASN A 328 28.75 -30.86 8.55
C ASN A 328 29.79 -29.93 7.92
N GLU A 329 31.01 -29.94 8.48
CA GLU A 329 32.19 -29.16 8.06
C GLU A 329 32.67 -29.41 6.61
N ASN A 330 31.97 -30.21 5.81
CA ASN A 330 32.44 -30.71 4.51
C ASN A 330 31.67 -30.23 3.27
N PHE A 331 30.75 -29.27 3.39
CA PHE A 331 30.10 -28.66 2.23
C PHE A 331 30.34 -27.15 2.19
N THR A 332 30.90 -26.67 1.08
CA THR A 332 31.10 -25.25 0.75
C THR A 332 29.80 -24.50 0.45
N GLU A 333 28.66 -25.18 0.46
CA GLU A 333 27.34 -24.65 0.10
C GLU A 333 26.31 -25.09 1.15
N THR A 334 25.72 -24.13 1.85
CA THR A 334 24.59 -24.39 2.76
C THR A 334 23.31 -24.50 1.93
N ILE A 335 22.96 -25.72 1.53
CA ILE A 335 21.77 -25.98 0.71
C ILE A 335 20.52 -25.81 1.59
N ILE A 336 19.79 -24.72 1.38
CA ILE A 336 18.46 -24.51 1.98
C ILE A 336 17.37 -25.14 1.11
N SER A 337 16.33 -25.69 1.73
CA SER A 337 15.19 -26.21 0.98
C SER A 337 14.41 -25.09 0.28
N SER A 338 13.69 -25.40 -0.80
CA SER A 338 12.84 -24.42 -1.50
C SER A 338 11.76 -23.81 -0.59
N GLU A 339 11.24 -24.60 0.35
CA GLU A 339 10.24 -24.14 1.33
C GLU A 339 10.86 -23.22 2.38
N ALA A 340 12.09 -23.53 2.81
CA ALA A 340 12.90 -22.67 3.68
C ALA A 340 13.19 -21.31 3.02
N ALA A 341 13.68 -21.32 1.78
CA ALA A 341 13.96 -20.12 1.01
C ALA A 341 12.70 -19.24 0.84
N ALA A 342 11.54 -19.85 0.58
CA ALA A 342 10.27 -19.12 0.49
C ALA A 342 9.87 -18.47 1.83
N LEU A 343 10.09 -19.11 2.97
CA LEU A 343 9.84 -18.50 4.28
C LEU A 343 10.74 -17.30 4.52
N LEU A 344 12.05 -17.47 4.33
CA LEU A 344 13.05 -16.41 4.52
C LEU A 344 12.79 -15.22 3.60
N LYS A 345 12.46 -15.47 2.33
CA LYS A 345 12.06 -14.42 1.38
C LYS A 345 10.93 -13.54 1.91
N ASN A 346 9.83 -14.14 2.38
CA ASN A 346 8.70 -13.36 2.88
C ASN A 346 9.06 -12.58 4.16
N ILE A 347 9.94 -13.12 5.01
CA ILE A 347 10.43 -12.40 6.20
C ILE A 347 11.22 -11.16 5.77
N VAL A 348 12.14 -11.30 4.81
CA VAL A 348 12.93 -10.18 4.28
C VAL A 348 12.04 -9.11 3.68
N GLU A 349 11.03 -9.48 2.87
CA GLU A 349 10.07 -8.52 2.28
C GLU A 349 9.28 -7.73 3.34
N ILE A 350 8.89 -8.39 4.44
CA ILE A 350 8.22 -7.72 5.56
C ILE A 350 9.16 -6.73 6.24
N LEU A 351 10.40 -7.14 6.54
CA LEU A 351 11.40 -6.29 7.19
C LEU A 351 11.76 -5.08 6.34
N GLU A 352 11.96 -5.27 5.03
CA GLU A 352 12.20 -4.16 4.10
C GLU A 352 11.05 -3.16 4.08
N SER A 353 9.81 -3.65 4.10
CA SER A 353 8.63 -2.80 4.10
C SER A 353 8.49 -2.01 5.41
N ILE A 354 8.83 -2.63 6.55
CA ILE A 354 8.86 -1.96 7.86
C ILE A 354 9.92 -0.86 7.87
N ILE A 355 11.14 -1.16 7.43
CA ILE A 355 12.24 -0.17 7.34
C ILE A 355 11.86 0.99 6.42
N GLU A 356 11.29 0.68 5.25
CA GLU A 356 10.87 1.72 4.31
C GLU A 356 9.73 2.60 4.86
N TYR A 357 8.82 2.01 5.64
CA TYR A 357 7.78 2.76 6.34
C TYR A 357 8.37 3.70 7.41
N ILE A 358 9.29 3.20 8.24
CA ILE A 358 9.99 4.01 9.26
C ILE A 358 10.75 5.17 8.60
N ASP A 359 11.50 4.88 7.55
CA ASP A 359 12.26 5.89 6.80
C ASP A 359 11.37 7.00 6.20
N MET A 360 10.09 6.70 5.91
CA MET A 360 9.12 7.69 5.46
C MET A 360 8.58 8.54 6.63
N LEU A 361 8.40 7.95 7.82
CA LEU A 361 7.97 8.66 9.02
C LEU A 361 9.06 9.61 9.56
N ASP A 362 10.33 9.18 9.53
CA ASP A 362 11.47 9.98 10.00
C ASP A 362 11.71 11.26 9.19
N ARG A 363 11.12 11.38 7.98
CA ARG A 363 11.16 12.62 7.19
C ARG A 363 10.23 13.71 7.72
N ASP A 364 9.24 13.37 8.53
CA ASP A 364 8.19 14.30 8.99
C ASP A 364 8.30 14.69 10.48
N ASP A 365 8.99 13.93 11.36
CA ASP A 365 9.30 14.40 12.73
C ASP A 365 10.38 13.56 13.42
N SER A 366 11.20 14.19 14.26
CA SER A 366 12.27 13.55 15.02
C SER A 366 11.72 12.59 16.07
N GLY A 367 11.79 11.27 15.83
CA GLY A 367 11.17 10.28 16.71
C GLY A 367 11.86 8.91 16.77
N ALA A 368 13.19 8.86 16.75
CA ALA A 368 13.93 7.60 16.81
C ALA A 368 14.44 7.27 18.23
N GLU A 369 13.59 6.66 19.08
CA GLU A 369 14.09 6.05 20.34
C GLU A 369 13.51 4.68 20.73
N HIS A 370 12.56 4.09 19.99
CA HIS A 370 11.88 2.87 20.46
C HIS A 370 12.25 1.54 19.81
N ILE A 371 13.21 1.47 18.87
CA ILE A 371 13.66 0.19 18.30
C ILE A 371 15.08 -0.14 18.77
N LYS A 372 15.23 -0.39 20.07
CA LYS A 372 16.47 -0.89 20.68
C LYS A 372 16.20 -2.08 21.58
N LYS A 373 16.05 -3.25 20.96
CA LYS A 373 16.48 -4.55 21.52
C LYS A 373 16.24 -5.65 20.49
N ARG A 374 17.33 -6.11 19.88
CA ARG A 374 17.62 -7.48 19.37
C ARG A 374 18.68 -7.36 18.28
N GLN A 375 19.93 -7.26 18.70
CA GLN A 375 21.08 -7.54 17.88
C GLN A 375 22.01 -8.36 18.76
N GLU A 376 21.94 -9.66 18.62
CA GLU A 376 22.94 -10.66 18.98
C GLU A 376 22.27 -11.98 18.61
N ASP A 377 22.86 -12.66 17.62
CA ASP A 377 22.63 -14.04 17.15
C ASP A 377 22.61 -14.09 15.62
N PHE A 378 23.77 -13.87 15.00
CA PHE A 378 24.06 -14.46 13.70
C PHE A 378 25.53 -14.87 13.70
N SER A 379 25.80 -16.14 13.36
CA SER A 379 27.11 -16.72 13.10
C SER A 379 27.32 -16.89 11.58
N GLN A 380 28.60 -16.82 11.22
CA GLN A 380 29.30 -17.02 9.95
C GLN A 380 28.54 -17.81 8.86
N ILE A 381 28.60 -17.36 7.60
CA ILE A 381 28.71 -18.17 6.35
C ILE A 381 28.99 -17.22 5.16
N ALA A 382 29.77 -17.69 4.18
CA ALA A 382 30.01 -17.05 2.88
C ALA A 382 28.99 -17.55 1.81
N PHE A 383 28.56 -16.70 0.88
CA PHE A 383 27.41 -16.98 0.00
C PHE A 383 27.65 -16.71 -1.49
N THR A 384 27.04 -17.54 -2.35
CA THR A 384 27.10 -17.56 -3.82
C THR A 384 25.79 -17.12 -4.53
N GLU A 385 25.87 -16.95 -5.86
CA GLU A 385 25.14 -16.02 -6.74
C GLU A 385 23.63 -16.26 -7.00
N GLY A 386 23.01 -17.37 -6.56
CA GLY A 386 21.59 -17.64 -6.86
C GLY A 386 20.55 -16.79 -6.10
N CYS A 387 20.97 -16.10 -5.05
CA CYS A 387 20.12 -15.30 -4.15
C CYS A 387 20.49 -13.81 -4.10
N LEU A 388 21.19 -13.30 -5.12
CA LEU A 388 21.76 -11.95 -5.14
C LEU A 388 20.81 -10.86 -4.63
N GLU A 389 19.57 -10.81 -5.14
CA GLU A 389 18.57 -9.81 -4.72
C GLU A 389 18.24 -9.89 -3.21
N HIS A 390 18.09 -11.10 -2.67
CA HIS A 390 17.77 -11.32 -1.25
C HIS A 390 18.98 -11.06 -0.35
N ASN A 391 20.19 -11.42 -0.81
CA ASN A 391 21.44 -11.17 -0.09
C ASN A 391 21.75 -9.67 0.01
N LEU A 392 21.49 -8.91 -1.06
CA LEU A 392 21.57 -7.45 -1.03
C LEU A 392 20.51 -6.86 -0.09
N ALA A 393 19.27 -7.37 -0.08
CA ALA A 393 18.25 -6.92 0.86
C ALA A 393 18.65 -7.19 2.33
N LEU A 394 19.20 -8.37 2.64
CA LEU A 394 19.71 -8.71 3.97
C LEU A 394 20.88 -7.83 4.40
N SER A 395 21.81 -7.59 3.49
CA SER A 395 22.94 -6.68 3.70
C SER A 395 22.45 -5.27 4.01
N ARG A 396 21.45 -4.77 3.27
CA ARG A 396 20.81 -3.47 3.52
C ARG A 396 20.15 -3.43 4.89
N ILE A 397 19.41 -4.46 5.29
CA ILE A 397 18.78 -4.54 6.62
C ILE A 397 19.85 -4.44 7.71
N HIS A 398 20.94 -5.19 7.60
CA HIS A 398 22.03 -5.14 8.56
C HIS A 398 22.65 -3.74 8.64
N ILE A 399 23.00 -3.15 7.49
CA ILE A 399 23.55 -1.80 7.39
C ILE A 399 22.61 -0.77 8.04
N TRP A 400 21.31 -0.85 7.78
CA TRP A 400 20.31 0.03 8.38
C TRP A 400 20.26 -0.10 9.91
N PHE A 401 20.28 -1.32 10.46
CA PHE A 401 20.31 -1.47 11.92
C PHE A 401 21.59 -0.89 12.53
N THR A 402 22.74 -0.99 11.84
CA THR A 402 23.97 -0.39 12.34
C THR A 402 23.96 1.14 12.29
N SER A 403 23.18 1.77 11.39
CA SER A 403 23.06 3.23 11.34
C SER A 403 22.25 3.82 12.51
N LEU A 404 21.37 3.02 13.14
CA LEU A 404 20.61 3.43 14.33
C LEU A 404 21.45 3.54 15.62
N ASN A 405 22.68 3.02 15.60
CA ASN A 405 23.58 3.14 16.74
C ASN A 405 24.12 4.57 16.82
N SER A 406 23.75 5.27 17.87
CA SER A 406 24.22 6.63 18.17
C SER A 406 25.75 6.69 18.10
N HIS A 407 26.30 7.78 17.54
CA HIS A 407 27.74 8.04 17.38
C HIS A 407 28.61 7.72 18.62
N ASN A 408 28.03 7.74 19.81
CA ASN A 408 28.70 7.52 21.09
C ASN A 408 28.81 6.06 21.54
N LYS A 409 28.25 5.09 20.79
CA LYS A 409 28.32 3.66 21.15
C LYS A 409 29.17 2.89 20.14
N GLN A 410 30.22 2.24 20.64
CA GLN A 410 31.08 1.37 19.85
C GLN A 410 30.34 0.09 19.44
N LEU A 411 30.41 -0.27 18.16
CA LEU A 411 29.87 -1.54 17.67
C LEU A 411 30.62 -2.71 18.31
N SER A 412 29.89 -3.79 18.61
CA SER A 412 30.49 -5.03 19.11
C SER A 412 31.48 -5.60 18.08
N LYS A 413 32.51 -6.33 18.55
CA LYS A 413 33.47 -7.00 17.68
C LYS A 413 32.81 -7.87 16.59
N PRO A 414 31.86 -8.78 16.90
CA PRO A 414 31.22 -9.57 15.85
C PRO A 414 30.45 -8.72 14.85
N THR A 415 29.78 -7.64 15.29
CA THR A 415 29.10 -6.72 14.37
C THR A 415 30.07 -6.05 13.39
N LYS A 416 31.26 -5.66 13.84
CA LYS A 416 32.29 -5.09 12.95
C LYS A 416 32.79 -6.09 11.93
N ASP A 417 33.03 -7.33 12.34
CA ASP A 417 33.47 -8.40 11.45
C ASP A 417 32.42 -8.65 10.35
N TYR A 418 31.12 -8.62 10.71
CA TYR A 418 30.03 -8.71 9.72
C TYR A 418 29.97 -7.54 8.76
N CYS A 419 30.14 -6.30 9.23
CA CYS A 419 30.18 -5.14 8.33
C CYS A 419 31.29 -5.30 7.29
N ILE A 420 32.47 -5.79 7.69
CA ILE A 420 33.60 -6.04 6.78
C ILE A 420 33.25 -7.15 5.78
N SER A 421 32.65 -8.25 6.21
CA SER A 421 32.21 -9.32 5.31
C SER A 421 31.16 -8.84 4.30
N ILE A 422 30.19 -8.05 4.74
CA ILE A 422 29.16 -7.46 3.87
C ILE A 422 29.81 -6.51 2.85
N MET A 423 30.80 -5.73 3.27
CA MET A 423 31.56 -4.86 2.37
C MET A 423 32.28 -5.63 1.28
N ASN A 424 32.99 -6.70 1.64
CA ASN A 424 33.71 -7.52 0.66
C ASN A 424 32.72 -8.12 -0.35
N TYR A 425 31.61 -8.69 0.14
CA TYR A 425 30.54 -9.21 -0.72
C TYR A 425 29.97 -8.14 -1.66
N LEU A 426 29.72 -6.94 -1.15
CA LEU A 426 29.21 -5.82 -1.95
C LEU A 426 30.21 -5.40 -3.04
N ASN A 427 31.50 -5.33 -2.69
CA ASN A 427 32.56 -4.97 -3.63
C ASN A 427 32.67 -6.02 -4.74
N ASP A 428 32.70 -7.30 -4.38
CA ASP A 428 32.72 -8.42 -5.33
C ASP A 428 31.48 -8.40 -6.25
N ALA A 429 30.31 -8.09 -5.69
CA ALA A 429 29.06 -7.98 -6.45
C ALA A 429 29.09 -6.79 -7.44
N ILE A 430 29.63 -5.64 -7.04
CA ILE A 430 29.75 -4.46 -7.92
C ILE A 430 30.77 -4.71 -9.04
N GLU A 431 31.91 -5.34 -8.73
CA GLU A 431 32.95 -5.65 -9.72
C GLU A 431 32.47 -6.63 -10.79
N ASN A 432 31.71 -7.65 -10.38
CA ASN A 432 31.20 -8.70 -11.27
C ASN A 432 29.76 -8.45 -11.72
N TRP A 433 29.27 -7.22 -11.61
CA TRP A 433 27.86 -6.92 -11.85
C TRP A 433 27.44 -7.23 -13.29
N CYS A 434 26.34 -7.97 -13.43
CA CYS A 434 25.67 -8.24 -14.71
C CYS A 434 24.23 -7.74 -14.66
N ASP A 435 23.66 -7.35 -15.81
CA ASP A 435 22.28 -6.84 -15.91
C ASP A 435 21.29 -7.81 -15.25
N SER A 436 20.82 -7.44 -14.07
CA SER A 436 20.08 -8.28 -13.13
C SER A 436 18.89 -7.52 -12.57
N SER A 437 17.80 -8.25 -12.28
CA SER A 437 16.64 -7.71 -11.54
C SER A 437 17.00 -7.17 -10.16
N ALA A 438 18.18 -7.53 -9.63
CA ALA A 438 18.68 -7.10 -8.33
C ALA A 438 19.17 -5.64 -8.25
N LEU A 439 19.20 -4.91 -9.39
CA LEU A 439 19.72 -3.54 -9.44
C LEU A 439 18.98 -2.56 -8.51
N LEU A 440 17.67 -2.73 -8.37
CA LEU A 440 16.88 -1.92 -7.45
C LEU A 440 17.33 -2.11 -6.00
N GLN A 441 17.64 -3.35 -5.60
CA GLN A 441 18.11 -3.65 -4.25
C GLN A 441 19.54 -3.15 -4.01
N LEU A 442 20.43 -3.28 -5.00
CA LEU A 442 21.76 -2.69 -4.93
C LEU A 442 21.66 -1.17 -4.71
N THR A 443 20.82 -0.49 -5.49
CA THR A 443 20.63 0.96 -5.40
C THR A 443 20.16 1.37 -4.00
N LYS A 444 19.17 0.65 -3.45
CA LYS A 444 18.65 0.88 -2.09
C LYS A 444 19.71 0.62 -1.01
N LEU A 445 20.50 -0.45 -1.14
CA LEU A 445 21.59 -0.78 -0.23
C LEU A 445 22.63 0.33 -0.22
N LEU A 446 23.12 0.75 -1.40
CA LEU A 446 24.13 1.78 -1.53
C LEU A 446 23.67 3.11 -0.96
N ARG A 447 22.42 3.52 -1.23
CA ARG A 447 21.82 4.71 -0.58
C ARG A 447 21.82 4.59 0.93
N THR A 448 21.43 3.43 1.47
CA THR A 448 21.40 3.18 2.92
C THR A 448 22.81 3.25 3.53
N LEU A 449 23.79 2.64 2.85
CA LEU A 449 25.19 2.62 3.28
C LEU A 449 25.79 4.03 3.32
N PHE A 450 25.74 4.76 2.20
CA PHE A 450 26.42 6.04 2.09
C PHE A 450 25.67 7.18 2.76
N LEU A 451 24.34 7.24 2.65
CA LEU A 451 23.56 8.39 3.13
C LEU A 451 23.15 8.25 4.61
N LYS A 452 23.10 7.02 5.16
CA LYS A 452 22.67 6.80 6.56
C LYS A 452 23.73 6.18 7.45
N ALA A 453 24.42 5.12 7.00
CA ALA A 453 25.31 4.34 7.87
C ALA A 453 26.76 4.84 7.91
N SER A 454 27.20 5.56 6.87
CA SER A 454 28.59 5.94 6.66
C SER A 454 29.24 6.64 7.85
N SER A 455 28.57 7.64 8.43
CA SER A 455 29.07 8.40 9.58
C SER A 455 29.31 7.51 10.82
N VAL A 456 28.41 6.55 11.08
CA VAL A 456 28.55 5.57 12.17
C VAL A 456 29.68 4.57 11.87
N TRP A 457 29.83 4.16 10.62
CA TRP A 457 30.86 3.22 10.19
C TRP A 457 32.27 3.81 10.27
N TYR A 458 32.47 5.05 9.80
CA TYR A 458 33.73 5.77 9.96
C TYR A 458 34.08 5.99 11.44
N ALA A 459 33.10 6.35 12.28
CA ALA A 459 33.28 6.46 13.73
C ALA A 459 33.71 5.13 14.39
N ASN A 460 33.41 3.99 13.75
CA ASN A 460 33.77 2.66 14.22
C ASN A 460 35.00 2.05 13.54
N CYS A 461 35.75 2.85 12.76
CA CYS A 461 36.94 2.47 12.00
C CYS A 461 36.67 1.47 10.86
N ILE A 462 35.47 1.50 10.27
CA ILE A 462 35.14 0.73 9.06
C ILE A 462 35.25 1.69 7.87
N ASN A 463 36.24 1.46 7.00
CA ASN A 463 36.56 2.35 5.88
C ASN A 463 35.73 2.00 4.64
N LEU A 464 35.08 3.00 4.01
CA LEU A 464 34.27 2.85 2.79
C LEU A 464 34.98 3.27 1.50
N SER A 465 36.27 3.62 1.55
CA SER A 465 37.06 4.17 0.45
C SER A 465 37.08 3.26 -0.78
N HIS A 466 37.32 1.96 -0.60
CA HIS A 466 37.37 1.00 -1.71
C HIS A 466 36.00 0.85 -2.39
N THR A 467 34.92 0.73 -1.62
CA THR A 467 33.55 0.68 -2.18
C THR A 467 33.20 1.97 -2.92
N LEU A 468 33.59 3.13 -2.39
CA LEU A 468 33.41 4.42 -3.05
C LEU A 468 34.20 4.50 -4.36
N GLN A 469 35.43 4.00 -4.38
CA GLN A 469 36.25 3.89 -5.59
C GLN A 469 35.57 3.04 -6.65
N LEU A 470 35.09 1.84 -6.28
CA LEU A 470 34.41 0.95 -7.20
C LEU A 470 33.16 1.58 -7.81
N ILE A 471 32.37 2.30 -7.02
CA ILE A 471 31.17 3.00 -7.51
C ILE A 471 31.54 4.15 -8.44
N VAL A 472 32.56 4.94 -8.10
CA VAL A 472 33.07 6.02 -8.95
C VAL A 472 33.60 5.45 -10.27
N GLU A 473 34.41 4.40 -10.22
CA GLU A 473 34.96 3.75 -11.42
C GLU A 473 33.85 3.14 -12.28
N ALA A 474 32.91 2.41 -11.68
CA ALA A 474 31.76 1.83 -12.37
C ALA A 474 30.86 2.91 -13.00
N SER A 475 30.68 4.05 -12.33
CA SER A 475 29.92 5.19 -12.89
C SER A 475 30.62 5.87 -14.07
N SER A 476 31.94 5.72 -14.20
CA SER A 476 32.77 6.42 -15.19
C SER A 476 32.98 5.67 -16.52
N ARG A 477 32.67 4.37 -16.58
CA ARG A 477 32.83 3.53 -17.80
C ARG A 477 31.79 3.91 -18.89
N LEU A 478 32.12 3.69 -20.18
CA LEU A 478 31.38 4.11 -21.39
C LEU A 478 29.88 3.68 -21.42
N PRO A 479 28.99 4.40 -22.15
CA PRO A 479 27.57 4.49 -21.83
C PRO A 479 26.76 3.34 -22.44
N LYS A 480 25.92 2.68 -21.62
CA LYS A 480 24.65 2.01 -21.99
C LYS A 480 24.00 1.12 -20.90
N GLN A 481 24.40 1.17 -19.64
CA GLN A 481 23.85 0.29 -18.59
C GLN A 481 23.06 1.07 -17.52
N GLU A 482 21.88 0.56 -17.16
CA GLU A 482 21.00 1.13 -16.12
C GLU A 482 21.73 1.31 -14.78
N LEU A 483 22.69 0.42 -14.45
CA LEU A 483 23.54 0.52 -13.27
C LEU A 483 24.28 1.88 -13.20
N GLN A 484 24.85 2.34 -14.31
CA GLN A 484 25.64 3.57 -14.34
C GLN A 484 24.79 4.79 -13.97
N SER A 485 23.57 4.86 -14.51
CA SER A 485 22.62 5.95 -14.21
C SER A 485 22.28 5.98 -12.72
N GLN A 486 21.97 4.81 -12.14
CA GLN A 486 21.64 4.71 -10.71
C GLN A 486 22.83 5.04 -9.80
N LEU A 487 24.03 4.56 -10.13
CA LEU A 487 25.26 4.89 -9.38
C LEU A 487 25.60 6.38 -9.48
N SER A 488 25.43 6.99 -10.65
CA SER A 488 25.65 8.43 -10.84
C SER A 488 24.68 9.27 -9.99
N LEU A 489 23.41 8.86 -9.89
CA LEU A 489 22.44 9.50 -9.01
C LEU A 489 22.84 9.38 -7.53
N ILE A 490 23.33 8.21 -7.10
CA ILE A 490 23.79 8.00 -5.73
C ILE A 490 24.99 8.91 -5.42
N ILE A 491 25.97 8.99 -6.31
CA ILE A 491 27.12 9.89 -6.13
C ILE A 491 26.65 11.34 -6.06
N GLY A 492 25.68 11.73 -6.90
CA GLY A 492 25.03 13.03 -6.84
C GLY A 492 24.38 13.31 -5.48
N ASP A 493 23.64 12.36 -4.92
CA ASP A 493 23.04 12.50 -3.59
C ASP A 493 24.13 12.66 -2.50
N ILE A 494 25.20 11.87 -2.56
CA ILE A 494 26.35 11.97 -1.64
C ILE A 494 26.97 13.38 -1.71
N MET A 495 27.08 13.96 -2.91
CA MET A 495 27.62 15.31 -3.12
C MET A 495 26.73 16.41 -2.55
N LEU A 496 25.40 16.20 -2.55
CA LEU A 496 24.43 17.18 -2.06
C LEU A 496 24.22 17.10 -0.55
N GLU A 497 24.46 15.94 0.09
CA GLU A 497 24.24 15.77 1.54
C GLU A 497 25.28 16.49 2.41
N CYS A 498 24.84 17.41 3.28
CA CYS A 498 25.71 18.27 4.08
C CYS A 498 26.48 17.54 5.19
N ASN A 499 25.94 16.41 5.66
CA ASN A 499 26.38 15.76 6.89
C ASN A 499 27.45 14.68 6.69
N LEU A 500 27.89 14.43 5.45
CA LEU A 500 28.81 13.34 5.08
C LEU A 500 30.28 13.77 5.02
N ASN A 501 30.77 14.41 6.09
CA ASN A 501 32.09 15.04 6.12
C ASN A 501 33.24 14.03 5.94
N GLU A 502 33.10 12.83 6.50
CA GLU A 502 34.11 11.78 6.42
C GLU A 502 34.28 11.27 4.98
N LEU A 503 33.16 11.04 4.28
CA LEU A 503 33.16 10.67 2.86
C LEU A 503 33.75 11.76 1.97
N HIS A 504 33.44 13.03 2.26
CA HIS A 504 33.96 14.15 1.46
C HIS A 504 35.46 14.38 1.65
N ARG A 505 36.06 13.86 2.73
CA ARG A 505 37.51 13.91 2.97
C ARG A 505 38.30 12.86 2.20
N GLU A 506 37.65 11.81 1.70
CA GLU A 506 38.31 10.76 0.93
C GLU A 506 38.96 11.34 -0.34
N GLU A 507 40.23 10.98 -0.58
CA GLU A 507 41.01 11.52 -1.71
C GLU A 507 40.40 11.11 -3.05
N ILE A 508 39.84 9.89 -3.12
CA ILE A 508 39.13 9.36 -4.29
C ILE A 508 37.92 10.24 -4.65
N PHE A 509 37.14 10.65 -3.64
CA PHE A 509 35.98 11.52 -3.84
C PHE A 509 36.40 12.89 -4.33
N LYS A 510 37.43 13.47 -3.70
CA LYS A 510 37.99 14.76 -4.10
C LYS A 510 38.48 14.72 -5.55
N ASN A 511 39.23 13.69 -5.93
CA ASN A 511 39.72 13.51 -7.30
C ASN A 511 38.54 13.42 -8.28
N PHE A 512 37.51 12.63 -7.98
CA PHE A 512 36.32 12.56 -8.82
C PHE A 512 35.64 13.93 -8.99
N VAL A 513 35.38 14.66 -7.89
CA VAL A 513 34.78 16.00 -7.91
C VAL A 513 35.60 16.96 -8.80
N THR A 514 36.94 16.91 -8.70
CA THR A 514 37.80 17.76 -9.55
C THR A 514 37.70 17.44 -11.04
N THR A 515 37.36 16.21 -11.42
CA THR A 515 37.21 15.81 -12.83
C THR A 515 35.84 16.12 -13.42
N LEU A 516 34.81 16.39 -12.62
CA LEU A 516 33.44 16.66 -13.10
C LEU A 516 33.33 17.78 -14.16
N PRO A 517 34.05 18.92 -14.06
CA PRO A 517 33.99 19.96 -15.10
C PRO A 517 34.39 19.46 -16.49
N SER A 518 35.21 18.41 -16.57
CA SER A 518 35.60 17.80 -17.85
C SER A 518 34.43 17.16 -18.59
N LEU A 519 33.35 16.78 -17.89
CA LEU A 519 32.15 16.22 -18.49
C LEU A 519 31.44 17.23 -19.42
N LEU A 520 31.60 18.53 -19.16
CA LEU A 520 31.07 19.61 -20.00
C LEU A 520 31.78 19.74 -21.35
N LEU A 521 32.89 19.01 -21.57
CA LEU A 521 33.59 18.94 -22.86
C LEU A 521 33.09 17.78 -23.74
N ARG A 522 32.19 16.93 -23.25
CA ARG A 522 31.61 15.83 -24.02
C ARG A 522 30.65 16.34 -25.10
N PRO A 523 30.43 15.57 -26.18
CA PRO A 523 29.51 15.96 -27.25
C PRO A 523 28.04 15.98 -26.81
N SER A 524 27.68 15.19 -25.80
CA SER A 524 26.34 15.08 -25.23
C SER A 524 26.41 14.97 -23.71
N ILE A 525 25.46 15.58 -23.00
CA ILE A 525 25.35 15.55 -21.54
C ILE A 525 23.88 15.59 -21.08
N ASP A 526 23.56 14.90 -19.99
CA ASP A 526 22.25 14.98 -19.35
C ASP A 526 22.08 16.28 -18.56
N ASP A 527 20.88 16.86 -18.65
CA ASP A 527 20.49 18.08 -17.94
C ASP A 527 20.59 17.97 -16.40
N VAL A 528 20.33 16.76 -15.86
CA VAL A 528 20.50 16.46 -14.43
C VAL A 528 21.96 16.65 -14.00
N THR A 529 22.92 16.22 -14.83
CA THR A 529 24.36 16.36 -14.57
C THR A 529 24.79 17.83 -14.61
N ILE A 530 24.22 18.65 -15.51
CA ILE A 530 24.49 20.09 -15.55
C ILE A 530 24.04 20.77 -14.25
N ARG A 531 22.81 20.51 -13.79
CA ARG A 531 22.30 21.04 -12.52
C ARG A 531 23.15 20.61 -11.32
N MET A 532 23.53 19.33 -11.30
CA MET A 532 24.40 18.77 -10.26
C MET A 532 25.75 19.50 -10.23
N ILE A 533 26.42 19.69 -11.37
CA ILE A 533 27.67 20.46 -11.44
C ILE A 533 27.47 21.90 -10.93
N GLY A 534 26.35 22.54 -11.27
CA GLY A 534 25.99 23.86 -10.76
C GLY A 534 25.95 23.94 -9.24
N GLN A 535 25.31 22.97 -8.58
CA GLN A 535 25.22 22.91 -7.13
C GLN A 535 26.57 22.56 -6.45
N ILE A 536 27.35 21.66 -7.06
CA ILE A 536 28.65 21.22 -6.54
C ILE A 536 29.70 22.34 -6.59
N VAL A 537 29.70 23.18 -7.64
CA VAL A 537 30.62 24.32 -7.76
C VAL A 537 30.46 25.29 -6.59
N LEU A 538 29.24 25.47 -6.08
CA LEU A 538 29.00 26.31 -4.89
C LEU A 538 29.62 25.71 -3.62
N ARG A 539 29.59 24.38 -3.50
CA ARG A 539 30.00 23.67 -2.29
C ARG A 539 31.50 23.35 -2.24
N PHE A 540 32.08 22.92 -3.35
CA PHE A 540 33.47 22.46 -3.46
C PHE A 540 34.34 23.39 -4.32
N LYS A 541 34.05 24.70 -4.25
CA LYS A 541 34.68 25.75 -5.06
C LYS A 541 36.20 25.62 -5.14
N GLU A 542 36.88 25.42 -4.00
CA GLU A 542 38.34 25.36 -3.94
C GLU A 542 38.95 24.16 -4.69
N TRP A 543 38.21 23.05 -4.82
CA TRP A 543 38.69 21.86 -5.51
C TRP A 543 38.52 22.00 -7.02
N ILE A 544 37.37 22.53 -7.44
CA ILE A 544 36.97 22.60 -8.85
C ILE A 544 37.58 23.80 -9.59
N ARG A 545 37.91 24.89 -8.87
CA ARG A 545 38.37 26.16 -9.45
C ARG A 545 39.52 26.01 -10.44
N LYS A 546 40.56 25.24 -10.08
CA LYS A 546 41.74 25.06 -10.94
C LYS A 546 41.40 24.42 -12.28
N GLU A 547 40.54 23.40 -12.24
CA GLU A 547 40.13 22.65 -13.43
C GLU A 547 39.20 23.48 -14.34
N LEU A 548 38.25 24.21 -13.75
CA LEU A 548 37.37 25.11 -14.50
C LEU A 548 38.16 26.24 -15.19
N ILE A 549 39.17 26.82 -14.53
CA ILE A 549 40.01 27.88 -15.12
C ILE A 549 40.78 27.30 -16.32
N ALA A 550 41.40 26.13 -16.14
CA ALA A 550 42.17 25.47 -17.20
C ALA A 550 41.32 25.16 -18.45
N LYS A 551 40.05 24.78 -18.25
CA LYS A 551 39.13 24.35 -19.32
C LYS A 551 38.12 25.42 -19.78
N HIS A 552 38.21 26.64 -19.25
CA HIS A 552 37.23 27.72 -19.45
C HIS A 552 36.87 27.96 -20.92
N LYS A 553 37.86 28.20 -21.78
CA LYS A 553 37.63 28.49 -23.21
C LYS A 553 36.97 27.32 -23.94
N ALA A 554 37.42 26.10 -23.66
CA ALA A 554 36.91 24.90 -24.29
C ALA A 554 35.46 24.59 -23.86
N ILE A 555 35.12 24.82 -22.58
CA ILE A 555 33.75 24.63 -22.07
C ILE A 555 32.79 25.65 -22.68
N ILE A 556 33.18 26.93 -22.79
CA ILE A 556 32.34 27.97 -23.41
C ILE A 556 32.10 27.71 -24.89
N GLU A 557 33.12 27.26 -25.62
CA GLU A 557 32.97 26.90 -27.03
C GLU A 557 32.08 25.65 -27.21
N ASN A 558 32.23 24.65 -26.34
CA ASN A 558 31.41 23.45 -26.38
C ASN A 558 29.97 23.70 -25.91
N ALA A 559 29.73 24.62 -24.97
CA ALA A 559 28.39 24.97 -24.47
C ALA A 559 27.44 25.45 -25.57
N LYS A 560 27.98 25.93 -26.71
CA LYS A 560 27.20 26.31 -27.91
C LYS A 560 26.81 25.13 -28.80
N LYS A 561 27.56 24.02 -28.71
CA LYS A 561 27.46 22.86 -29.61
C LYS A 561 27.01 21.57 -28.92
N ILE A 562 27.09 21.52 -27.59
CA ILE A 562 26.75 20.35 -26.79
C ILE A 562 25.26 20.03 -26.94
N ASP A 563 24.99 18.73 -27.11
CA ASP A 563 23.65 18.16 -27.11
C ASP A 563 23.20 17.91 -25.66
N ILE A 564 22.10 18.53 -25.24
CA ILE A 564 21.61 18.43 -23.85
C ILE A 564 20.42 17.48 -23.82
N VAL A 565 20.63 16.30 -23.25
CA VAL A 565 19.62 15.25 -23.20
C VAL A 565 18.71 15.47 -21.99
N GLY A 566 17.40 15.42 -22.22
CA GLY A 566 16.39 15.49 -21.17
C GLY A 566 16.10 16.88 -20.58
N SER A 567 16.57 17.97 -21.22
CA SER A 567 16.21 19.33 -20.76
C SER A 567 14.80 19.73 -21.18
N HIS A 568 14.04 20.31 -20.24
CA HIS A 568 12.78 20.99 -20.54
C HIS A 568 13.01 22.40 -21.15
N ASN A 569 14.19 22.98 -20.93
CA ASN A 569 14.55 24.32 -21.38
C ASN A 569 16.07 24.42 -21.64
N ASP A 570 16.48 24.11 -22.86
CA ASP A 570 17.88 24.15 -23.30
C ASP A 570 18.60 25.46 -22.98
N LYS A 571 17.90 26.59 -23.04
CA LYS A 571 18.49 27.91 -22.76
C LYS A 571 18.90 28.04 -21.29
N GLU A 572 18.10 27.50 -20.38
CA GLU A 572 18.35 27.56 -18.94
C GLU A 572 19.48 26.60 -18.54
N SER A 573 19.52 25.41 -19.13
CA SER A 573 20.63 24.47 -18.94
C SER A 573 21.95 25.07 -19.45
N ARG A 574 21.96 25.71 -20.64
CA ARG A 574 23.14 26.42 -21.15
C ARG A 574 23.51 27.63 -20.30
N LEU A 575 22.53 28.39 -19.82
CA LEU A 575 22.76 29.49 -18.87
C LEU A 575 23.40 28.98 -17.57
N THR A 576 22.99 27.82 -17.08
CA THR A 576 23.60 27.18 -15.90
C THR A 576 25.08 26.88 -16.15
N ILE A 577 25.46 26.42 -17.35
CA ILE A 577 26.87 26.21 -17.74
C ILE A 577 27.66 27.53 -17.72
N TYR A 578 27.10 28.61 -18.28
CA TYR A 578 27.74 29.93 -18.23
C TYR A 578 27.87 30.46 -16.79
N ASN A 579 26.84 30.24 -15.97
CA ASN A 579 26.81 30.64 -14.56
C ASN A 579 27.83 29.90 -13.69
N LEU A 580 28.40 28.76 -14.13
CA LEU A 580 29.50 28.10 -13.41
C LEU A 580 30.72 29.04 -13.27
N PHE A 581 30.94 29.90 -14.25
CA PHE A 581 32.08 30.84 -14.27
C PHE A 581 31.80 32.15 -13.53
N TYR A 582 30.53 32.49 -13.31
CA TYR A 582 30.13 33.65 -12.50
C TYR A 582 30.75 33.60 -11.09
N PHE A 583 30.79 32.41 -10.50
CA PHE A 583 31.32 32.17 -9.16
C PHE A 583 32.86 32.22 -9.07
N MET A 584 33.55 32.34 -10.21
CA MET A 584 35.01 32.40 -10.27
C MET A 584 35.57 33.82 -10.43
N ASP A 585 34.95 34.67 -11.25
CA ASP A 585 35.53 35.96 -11.65
C ASP A 585 34.69 37.21 -11.32
N SER A 586 33.53 37.09 -10.67
CA SER A 586 32.67 38.25 -10.34
C SER A 586 32.24 39.08 -11.57
N GLN A 587 32.25 38.47 -12.77
CA GLN A 587 31.74 39.09 -13.99
C GLN A 587 30.44 38.40 -14.41
N VAL A 588 29.38 39.19 -14.58
CA VAL A 588 28.06 38.75 -15.07
C VAL A 588 28.13 38.61 -16.59
N TYR A 589 27.86 37.41 -17.10
CA TYR A 589 27.63 37.19 -18.53
C TYR A 589 26.12 37.05 -18.76
N TYR A 590 25.56 37.94 -19.60
CA TYR A 590 24.14 37.95 -20.00
C TYR A 590 23.87 37.04 -21.19
#